data_AF-A0A5U8SWZ0-F1
#
_entry.id   AF-A0A5U8SWZ0-F1
#
_cell.length_a   1.000
_cell.length_b   1.000
_cell.length_c   1.000
_cell.angle_alpha   90.00
_cell.angle_beta   90.00
_cell.angle_gamma   90.00
#
_symmetry.space_group_name_H-M   'P 1'
#
loop_
_entity.id
_entity.type
_entity.pdbx_description
1 polymer ?
#
loop_
_entity_poly.entity_id
_entity_poly.type
_entity_poly.pdbx_seq_one_letter_code
_entity_poly.pdbx_strand_id
1 'polypeptide(L)'
;MKFINRYSAIALAVGMLSLNMTAQAETVSLNAAAAPQAVTEIAVLQQGQWDSFNKQRLDAMIAKAKQSPAHTYYAVFDFDNTTAFLDIEEAVMIYQLEHLLFAMTPQELKSVIFKDIPAGNFSAEFNNKNGKPVNIEKVGADILES
;
A
#
# COMPACT_ATOMS: atom_id res chain seq x y z
N MET A 1 -34.19 18.57 -10.62
CA MET A 1 -34.94 18.82 -11.87
C MET A 1 -33.95 19.44 -12.86
N LYS A 2 -33.59 18.69 -13.90
CA LYS A 2 -32.70 19.14 -14.99
C LYS A 2 -33.37 20.25 -15.78
N PHE A 3 -32.64 21.31 -16.13
CA PHE A 3 -32.83 21.94 -17.43
C PHE A 3 -31.47 22.20 -18.09
N ILE A 4 -31.30 21.46 -19.17
CA ILE A 4 -30.27 21.54 -20.20
C ILE A 4 -30.73 22.63 -21.18
N ASN A 5 -29.79 23.28 -21.87
CA ASN A 5 -29.82 23.73 -23.29
C ASN A 5 -29.29 25.17 -23.43
N ARG A 6 -28.57 25.59 -24.48
CA ARG A 6 -28.15 24.97 -25.75
C ARG A 6 -27.14 25.91 -26.45
N TYR A 7 -26.33 25.28 -27.29
CA TYR A 7 -25.43 25.78 -28.35
C TYR A 7 -25.71 27.14 -28.99
N SER A 8 -24.63 27.82 -29.40
CA SER A 8 -24.51 28.43 -30.73
C SER A 8 -23.03 28.62 -31.10
N ALA A 9 -22.64 28.05 -32.24
CA ALA A 9 -21.36 28.23 -32.89
C ALA A 9 -21.37 29.51 -33.73
N ILE A 10 -20.26 30.26 -33.79
CA ILE A 10 -20.01 31.21 -34.89
C ILE A 10 -18.57 31.08 -35.40
N ALA A 11 -18.55 30.94 -36.72
CA ALA A 11 -17.50 30.83 -37.72
C ALA A 11 -16.11 31.44 -37.46
N LEU A 12 -15.14 30.59 -37.82
CA LEU A 12 -13.86 30.80 -38.51
C LEU A 12 -13.67 32.15 -39.23
N ALA A 13 -12.52 32.80 -38.97
CA ALA A 13 -11.84 33.67 -39.91
C ALA A 13 -10.37 33.24 -40.01
N VAL A 14 -10.01 32.61 -41.13
CA VAL A 14 -8.64 32.21 -41.46
C VAL A 14 -7.92 33.40 -42.10
N GLY A 15 -6.97 33.98 -41.37
CA GLY A 15 -5.98 34.89 -41.93
C GLY A 15 -4.74 34.10 -42.34
N MET A 16 -4.42 34.11 -43.64
CA MET A 16 -3.19 33.52 -44.17
C MET A 16 -1.98 34.37 -43.75
N LEU A 17 -1.04 33.78 -43.02
CA LEU A 17 0.37 34.18 -43.06
C LEU A 17 1.17 32.99 -43.58
N SER A 18 1.74 33.15 -44.77
CA SER A 18 2.72 32.23 -45.33
C SER A 18 4.09 32.49 -44.70
N LEU A 19 4.62 31.51 -43.98
CA LEU A 19 6.07 31.35 -43.80
C LEU A 19 6.51 30.11 -44.57
N ASN A 20 7.39 30.32 -45.55
CA ASN A 20 8.11 29.24 -46.23
C ASN A 20 9.20 28.73 -45.28
N MET A 21 8.97 27.56 -44.67
CA MET A 21 10.06 26.70 -44.21
C MET A 21 10.01 25.40 -45.02
N THR A 22 11.06 25.17 -45.80
CA THR A 22 11.35 23.87 -46.41
C THR A 22 11.70 22.87 -45.32
N ALA A 23 10.78 21.95 -45.03
CA ALA A 23 11.06 20.72 -44.30
C ALA A 23 11.21 19.58 -45.31
N GLN A 24 12.41 19.00 -45.40
CA GLN A 24 12.60 17.71 -46.08
C GLN A 24 11.88 16.63 -45.26
N ALA A 25 10.90 15.96 -45.87
CA ALA A 25 10.27 14.79 -45.29
C ALA A 25 11.07 13.55 -45.71
N GLU A 26 11.82 12.96 -44.78
CA GLU A 26 12.30 11.59 -44.92
C GLU A 26 11.13 10.64 -44.65
N THR A 27 10.79 9.82 -45.64
CA THR A 27 9.80 8.75 -45.47
C THR A 27 10.45 7.58 -44.75
N VAL A 28 10.16 7.43 -43.46
CA VAL A 28 10.44 6.20 -42.72
C VAL A 28 9.46 5.13 -43.18
N SER A 29 9.98 4.11 -43.87
CA SER A 29 9.22 2.90 -44.21
C SER A 29 8.96 2.10 -42.93
N LEU A 30 7.70 1.96 -42.54
CA LEU A 30 7.30 1.06 -41.45
C LEU A 30 7.38 -0.38 -41.96
N ASN A 31 8.48 -1.07 -41.65
CA ASN A 31 8.49 -2.53 -41.74
C ASN A 31 7.38 -3.08 -40.84
N ALA A 32 6.48 -3.86 -41.43
CA ALA A 32 5.48 -4.61 -40.67
C ALA A 32 6.20 -5.50 -39.64
N ALA A 33 6.04 -5.16 -38.37
CA ALA A 33 6.62 -5.93 -37.27
C ALA A 33 6.02 -7.35 -37.32
N ALA A 34 6.90 -8.35 -37.41
CA ALA A 34 6.52 -9.73 -37.18
C ALA A 34 5.82 -9.83 -35.81
N ALA A 35 4.68 -10.51 -35.77
CA ALA A 35 3.94 -10.72 -34.52
C ALA A 35 4.88 -11.32 -33.46
N PRO A 36 4.91 -10.79 -32.23
CA PRO A 36 5.71 -11.40 -31.17
C PRO A 36 5.17 -12.81 -30.97
N GLN A 37 6.04 -13.81 -31.21
CA GLN A 37 5.76 -15.17 -30.78
C GLN A 37 5.59 -15.13 -29.27
N ALA A 38 4.40 -15.49 -28.78
CA ALA A 38 4.12 -15.62 -27.37
C ALA A 38 4.97 -16.77 -26.82
N VAL A 39 6.17 -16.46 -26.34
CA VAL A 39 6.92 -17.35 -25.47
C VAL A 39 6.03 -17.50 -24.24
N THR A 40 5.38 -18.66 -24.10
CA THR A 40 4.66 -19.00 -22.89
C THR A 40 5.72 -19.35 -21.85
N GLU A 41 6.45 -18.34 -21.39
CA GLU A 41 7.41 -18.51 -20.33
C GLU A 41 6.59 -18.95 -19.12
N ILE A 42 6.80 -20.18 -18.67
CA ILE A 42 6.27 -20.62 -17.39
C ILE A 42 6.95 -19.67 -16.39
N ALA A 43 6.26 -18.62 -15.96
CA ALA A 43 6.78 -17.78 -14.89
C ALA A 43 6.94 -18.68 -13.66
N VAL A 44 8.17 -19.14 -13.46
CA VAL A 44 8.66 -19.90 -12.31
C VAL A 44 9.04 -18.86 -11.27
N LEU A 45 8.74 -19.12 -10.00
CA LEU A 45 9.17 -18.23 -8.92
C LEU A 45 10.70 -18.11 -8.95
N GLN A 46 11.23 -16.89 -8.91
CA GLN A 46 12.67 -16.70 -8.74
C GLN A 46 13.14 -17.37 -7.44
N GLN A 47 14.37 -17.90 -7.41
CA GLN A 47 14.87 -18.63 -6.24
C GLN A 47 14.82 -17.78 -4.96
N GLY A 48 15.27 -16.52 -5.02
CA GLY A 48 15.28 -15.62 -3.86
C GLY A 48 15.90 -16.27 -2.61
N GLN A 49 15.28 -16.03 -1.45
CA GLN A 49 15.62 -16.65 -0.17
C GLN A 49 14.67 -17.82 0.19
N TRP A 50 13.99 -18.41 -0.81
CA TRP A 50 13.09 -19.52 -0.55
C TRP A 50 13.86 -20.79 -0.19
N ASP A 51 13.40 -21.49 0.85
CA ASP A 51 13.76 -22.88 1.07
C ASP A 51 13.35 -23.74 -0.15
N SER A 52 14.16 -24.74 -0.47
CA SER A 52 14.00 -25.56 -1.68
C SER A 52 12.69 -26.34 -1.70
N PHE A 53 12.28 -26.91 -0.55
CA PHE A 53 11.03 -27.65 -0.45
C PHE A 53 9.83 -26.72 -0.64
N ASN A 54 9.83 -25.56 0.04
CA ASN A 54 8.74 -24.59 -0.08
C ASN A 54 8.60 -24.05 -1.51
N LYS A 55 9.72 -23.72 -2.16
CA LYS A 55 9.71 -23.25 -3.53
C LYS A 55 9.10 -24.28 -4.49
N GLN A 56 9.50 -25.55 -4.39
CA GLN A 56 8.98 -26.62 -5.25
C GLN A 56 7.45 -26.75 -5.11
N ARG A 57 6.93 -26.63 -3.89
CA ARG A 57 5.48 -26.66 -3.62
C ARG A 57 4.76 -25.48 -4.25
N LEU A 58 5.30 -24.27 -4.10
CA LEU A 58 4.73 -23.05 -4.67
C LEU A 58 4.73 -23.08 -6.20
N ASP A 59 5.83 -23.51 -6.81
CA ASP A 59 5.91 -23.66 -8.27
C ASP A 59 4.87 -24.65 -8.81
N ALA A 60 4.69 -25.79 -8.13
CA ALA A 60 3.67 -26.77 -8.50
C ALA A 60 2.24 -26.22 -8.35
N MET A 61 1.98 -25.47 -7.27
CA MET A 61 0.69 -24.81 -7.04
C MET A 61 0.39 -23.77 -8.13
N ILE A 62 1.36 -22.91 -8.47
CA ILE A 62 1.23 -21.88 -9.51
C ILE A 62 1.02 -22.53 -10.88
N ALA A 63 1.76 -23.60 -11.20
CA ALA A 63 1.60 -24.33 -12.46
C ALA A 63 0.18 -24.91 -12.60
N LYS A 64 -0.36 -25.50 -11.53
CA LYS A 64 -1.75 -25.99 -11.51
C LYS A 64 -2.76 -24.85 -11.66
N ALA A 65 -2.55 -23.73 -10.96
CA ALA A 65 -3.46 -22.59 -11.01
C ALA A 65 -3.56 -21.99 -12.43
N LYS A 66 -2.44 -21.92 -13.17
CA LYS A 66 -2.40 -21.42 -14.56
C LYS A 66 -3.20 -22.27 -15.55
N GLN A 67 -3.47 -23.53 -15.25
CA GLN A 67 -4.29 -24.41 -16.09
C GLN A 67 -5.80 -24.20 -15.88
N SER A 68 -6.17 -23.46 -14.84
CA SER A 68 -7.58 -23.17 -14.54
C SER A 68 -8.02 -21.86 -15.20
N PRO A 69 -9.33 -21.67 -15.43
CA PRO A 69 -9.85 -20.41 -15.93
C PRO A 69 -9.37 -19.20 -15.10
N ALA A 70 -9.26 -18.03 -15.74
CA ALA A 70 -8.88 -16.81 -15.05
C ALA A 70 -9.78 -16.55 -13.82
N HIS A 71 -9.19 -16.05 -12.73
CA HIS A 71 -9.87 -15.76 -11.46
C HIS A 71 -10.48 -16.98 -10.74
N THR A 72 -10.11 -18.21 -11.10
CA THR A 72 -10.54 -19.42 -10.36
C THR A 72 -9.97 -19.46 -8.95
N TYR A 73 -8.73 -18.99 -8.79
CA TYR A 73 -8.02 -19.05 -7.51
C TYR A 73 -7.58 -17.66 -7.08
N TYR A 74 -7.56 -17.47 -5.77
CA TYR A 74 -6.95 -16.34 -5.08
C TYR A 74 -6.11 -16.87 -3.92
N ALA A 75 -5.14 -16.06 -3.49
CA ALA A 75 -4.35 -16.32 -2.29
C ALA A 75 -4.51 -15.13 -1.34
N VAL A 76 -4.49 -15.41 -0.05
CA VAL A 76 -4.55 -14.41 1.01
C VAL A 76 -3.26 -14.53 1.80
N PHE A 77 -2.63 -13.40 2.05
CA PHE A 77 -1.42 -13.31 2.84
C PHE A 77 -1.68 -12.35 3.99
N ASP A 78 -1.25 -12.74 5.18
CA ASP A 78 -1.10 -11.81 6.28
C ASP A 78 0.06 -10.84 6.00
N PHE A 79 0.08 -9.69 6.64
CA PHE A 79 1.10 -8.67 6.42
C PHE A 79 2.23 -8.80 7.44
N ASP A 80 1.93 -8.55 8.70
CA ASP A 80 2.89 -8.47 9.79
C ASP A 80 3.49 -9.85 10.08
N ASN A 81 4.82 -9.89 10.21
CA ASN A 81 5.59 -11.12 10.41
C ASN A 81 5.32 -12.24 9.38
N THR A 82 4.74 -11.93 8.21
CA THR A 82 4.44 -12.88 7.14
C THR A 82 4.89 -12.36 5.77
N THR A 83 4.34 -11.22 5.32
CA THR A 83 4.73 -10.57 4.05
C THR A 83 5.87 -9.59 4.25
N ALA A 84 5.85 -8.87 5.37
CA ALA A 84 6.92 -7.99 5.82
C ALA A 84 7.54 -8.54 7.11
N PHE A 85 8.82 -8.21 7.32
CA PHE A 85 9.45 -8.45 8.62
C PHE A 85 8.94 -7.44 9.64
N LEU A 86 8.74 -7.90 10.87
CA LEU A 86 8.20 -7.13 11.99
C LEU A 86 6.73 -6.75 11.79
N ASP A 87 6.26 -5.84 12.65
CA ASP A 87 4.88 -5.36 12.71
C ASP A 87 4.82 -3.87 12.32
N ILE A 88 3.95 -3.54 11.37
CA ILE A 88 3.85 -2.18 10.84
C ILE A 88 3.20 -1.23 11.85
N GLU A 89 2.25 -1.69 12.66
CA GLU A 89 1.62 -0.88 13.70
C GLU A 89 2.62 -0.56 14.81
N GLU A 90 3.47 -1.53 15.18
CA GLU A 90 4.57 -1.29 16.12
C GLU A 90 5.56 -0.26 15.59
N ALA A 91 6.01 -0.42 14.34
CA ALA A 91 6.95 0.52 13.72
C ALA A 91 6.36 1.93 13.61
N VAL A 92 5.08 2.05 13.25
CA VAL A 92 4.37 3.33 13.19
C VAL A 92 4.21 3.94 14.57
N MET A 93 3.85 3.16 15.59
CA MET A 93 3.69 3.65 16.96
C MET A 93 5.01 4.18 17.51
N ILE A 94 6.12 3.46 17.32
CA ILE A 94 7.45 3.93 17.73
C ILE A 94 7.78 5.26 17.05
N TYR A 95 7.61 5.32 15.73
CA TYR A 95 7.90 6.55 14.98
C TYR A 95 7.03 7.73 15.45
N GLN A 96 5.76 7.51 15.74
CA GLN A 96 4.86 8.56 16.26
C GLN A 96 5.27 9.03 17.66
N LEU A 97 5.67 8.11 18.54
CA LEU A 97 6.15 8.44 19.89
C LEU A 97 7.46 9.24 19.84
N GLU A 98 8.42 8.85 19.00
CA GLU A 98 9.71 9.54 18.86
C GLU A 98 9.59 10.96 18.28
N HIS A 99 8.56 11.21 17.46
CA HIS A 99 8.36 12.48 16.77
C HIS A 99 7.18 13.30 17.30
N LEU A 100 6.48 12.81 18.33
CA LEU A 100 5.26 13.40 18.89
C LEU A 100 4.20 13.71 17.82
N LEU A 101 4.06 12.83 16.82
CA LEU A 101 3.18 13.02 15.67
C LEU A 101 1.75 12.54 15.93
N PHE A 102 1.06 13.28 16.80
CA PHE A 102 -0.34 13.02 17.15
C PHE A 102 -1.22 14.18 16.69
N ALA A 103 -2.12 13.91 15.74
CA ALA A 103 -3.11 14.88 15.27
C ALA A 103 -4.33 14.93 16.20
N MET A 104 -4.10 15.14 17.50
CA MET A 104 -5.14 15.14 18.53
C MET A 104 -4.81 16.10 19.67
N THR A 105 -5.84 16.61 20.33
CA THR A 105 -5.73 17.36 21.58
C THR A 105 -5.38 16.42 22.76
N PRO A 106 -4.87 16.93 23.90
CA PRO A 106 -4.63 16.12 25.08
C PRO A 106 -5.88 15.39 25.61
N GLN A 107 -7.06 16.01 25.49
CA GLN A 107 -8.33 15.40 25.91
C GLN A 107 -8.73 14.24 25.00
N GLU A 108 -8.49 14.35 23.69
CA GLU A 108 -8.71 13.26 22.74
C GLU A 108 -7.70 12.13 22.96
N LEU A 109 -6.42 12.47 23.20
CA LEU A 109 -5.38 11.49 23.55
C LEU A 109 -5.79 10.70 24.79
N LYS A 110 -6.28 11.37 25.84
CA LYS A 110 -6.82 10.70 27.03
C LYS A 110 -7.93 9.72 26.69
N SER A 111 -8.87 10.08 25.83
CA SER A 111 -9.94 9.17 25.42
C SER A 111 -9.39 7.93 24.71
N VAL A 112 -8.41 8.13 23.82
CA VAL A 112 -7.81 7.05 23.02
C VAL A 112 -6.99 6.08 23.88
N ILE A 113 -6.06 6.58 24.72
CA ILE A 113 -5.15 5.71 25.47
C ILE A 113 -5.84 4.92 26.59
N PHE A 114 -7.04 5.33 27.02
CA PHE A 114 -7.83 4.59 28.03
C PHE A 114 -8.84 3.62 27.41
N LYS A 115 -9.05 3.67 26.09
CA LYS A 115 -10.12 2.93 25.43
C LYS A 115 -9.90 1.42 25.55
N ASP A 116 -10.90 0.71 26.08
CA ASP A 116 -10.96 -0.74 26.20
C ASP A 116 -9.81 -1.37 27.03
N ILE A 117 -9.12 -0.57 27.87
CA ILE A 117 -8.10 -1.05 28.79
C ILE A 117 -8.71 -1.26 30.19
N PRO A 118 -8.60 -2.46 30.79
CA PRO A 118 -9.06 -2.70 32.15
C PRO A 118 -8.38 -1.79 33.19
N ALA A 119 -9.15 -1.26 34.15
CA ALA A 119 -8.62 -0.40 35.21
C ALA A 119 -7.78 -1.15 36.27
N GLY A 120 -7.85 -2.48 36.29
CA GLY A 120 -7.09 -3.33 37.21
C GLY A 120 -5.57 -3.16 37.04
N ASN A 121 -4.82 -3.55 38.07
CA ASN A 121 -3.37 -3.61 37.94
C ASN A 121 -2.98 -4.59 36.82
N PHE A 122 -1.95 -4.21 36.07
CA PHE A 122 -1.30 -5.12 35.13
C PHE A 122 -0.63 -6.28 35.88
N SER A 123 -0.21 -7.29 35.11
CA SER A 123 0.58 -8.41 35.63
C SER A 123 1.79 -7.91 36.42
N ALA A 124 2.18 -8.65 37.46
CA ALA A 124 3.28 -8.27 38.34
C ALA A 124 4.64 -8.14 37.62
N GLU A 125 4.79 -8.74 36.44
CA GLU A 125 5.96 -8.59 35.56
C GLU A 125 6.09 -7.17 34.99
N PHE A 126 5.00 -6.39 34.97
CA PHE A 126 4.96 -4.98 34.57
C PHE A 126 4.98 -4.03 35.78
N ASN A 127 5.29 -4.53 36.98
CA ASN A 127 5.51 -3.66 38.12
C ASN A 127 6.66 -2.69 37.81
N ASN A 128 6.60 -1.49 38.38
CA ASN A 128 7.66 -0.51 38.21
C ASN A 128 8.97 -0.97 38.90
N LYS A 129 10.05 -0.20 38.72
CA LYS A 129 11.38 -0.49 39.29
C LYS A 129 11.40 -0.67 40.83
N ASN A 130 10.37 -0.19 41.53
CA ASN A 130 10.22 -0.36 42.98
C ASN A 130 9.36 -1.57 43.36
N GLY A 131 9.00 -2.43 42.40
CA GLY A 131 8.13 -3.58 42.59
C GLY A 131 6.66 -3.23 42.86
N LYS A 132 6.23 -1.98 42.62
CA LYS A 132 4.85 -1.56 42.87
C LYS A 132 3.96 -1.82 41.64
N PRO A 133 2.70 -2.24 41.85
CA PRO A 133 1.73 -2.40 40.76
C PRO A 133 1.45 -1.13 39.96
N VAL A 134 1.32 -1.30 38.66
CA VAL A 134 1.01 -0.27 37.66
C VAL A 134 -0.34 -0.61 36.99
N ASN A 135 -1.09 0.39 36.58
CA ASN A 135 -2.34 0.24 35.82
C ASN A 135 -2.49 1.40 34.82
N ILE A 136 -3.55 1.36 34.00
CA ILE A 136 -3.79 2.40 32.98
C ILE A 136 -4.02 3.79 33.59
N GLU A 137 -4.64 3.87 34.76
CA GLU A 137 -4.87 5.17 35.41
C GLU A 137 -3.57 5.86 35.81
N LYS A 138 -2.59 5.10 36.33
CA LYS A 138 -1.27 5.63 36.71
C LYS A 138 -0.45 6.04 35.49
N VAL A 139 -0.29 5.14 34.51
CA VAL A 139 0.53 5.41 33.32
C VAL A 139 -0.12 6.48 32.44
N GLY A 140 -1.44 6.42 32.28
CA GLY A 140 -2.18 7.40 31.51
C GLY A 140 -2.11 8.80 32.11
N ALA A 141 -2.07 8.93 33.44
CA ALA A 141 -1.83 10.23 34.09
C ALA A 141 -0.42 10.75 33.75
N ASP A 142 0.61 9.92 33.90
CA ASP A 142 2.00 10.31 33.59
C ASP A 142 2.16 10.77 32.12
N ILE A 143 1.52 10.06 31.17
CA ILE A 143 1.53 10.41 29.74
C ILE A 143 0.91 11.80 29.49
N LEU A 144 -0.19 12.14 30.16
CA LEU A 144 -0.91 13.39 29.94
C LEU A 144 -0.24 14.61 30.58
N GLU A 145 0.68 14.38 31.53
CA GLU A 145 1.43 15.42 32.23
C GLU A 145 2.85 15.66 31.65
N SER A 146 3.27 14.85 30.66
CA SER A 146 4.58 14.92 30.00
C SER A 146 4.69 16.07 28.99
#